data_AF-X1DSU2-F1
#
_entry.id   AF-X1DSU2-F1
#
_cell.length_a   1.000
_cell.length_b   1.000
_cell.length_c   1.000
_cell.angle_alpha   90.00
_cell.angle_beta   90.00
_cell.angle_gamma   90.00
#
_symmetry.space_group_name_H-M   'P 1'
#
loop_
_entity.id
_entity.type
_entity.pdbx_description
1 polymer ?
#
loop_
_entity_poly.entity_id
_entity_poly.type
_entity_poly.pdbx_seq_one_letter_code
_entity_poly.pdbx_strand_id
1 'polypeptide(L)'
;HFGTMLFHTDGFYGMTTPSVMATLLRTLCQGMKVCVEIILMATDGGCVAAGEKVIAVTGTGRGADTAVVAITAPSTKLSELHITEIICKPLETKSWPAGTRPPRPPAEIVRPDPGSQRV
;
A
#
# COMPACT_ATOMS: atom_id res chain seq x y z
N HIS A 1 1.33 16.96 -28.73
CA HIS A 1 1.92 15.64 -28.50
C HIS A 1 1.47 15.15 -27.13
N PHE A 2 0.58 14.17 -27.14
CA PHE A 2 -0.18 13.64 -26.01
C PHE A 2 0.31 12.20 -25.77
N GLY A 3 0.60 11.84 -24.52
CA GLY A 3 1.24 10.56 -24.15
C GLY A 3 2.75 10.64 -24.35
N THR A 4 3.56 10.71 -23.29
CA THR A 4 4.02 9.50 -22.59
C THR A 4 4.35 9.71 -21.11
N MET A 5 4.18 10.91 -20.54
CA MET A 5 4.48 11.16 -19.12
C MET A 5 3.31 11.81 -18.37
N LEU A 6 2.39 10.98 -17.90
CA LEU A 6 1.22 11.38 -17.10
C LEU A 6 1.61 12.03 -15.76
N PHE A 7 2.86 11.87 -15.31
CA PHE A 7 3.38 12.37 -14.04
C PHE A 7 4.13 13.71 -14.12
N HIS A 8 4.11 14.41 -15.27
CA HIS A 8 4.72 15.74 -15.46
C HIS A 8 3.67 16.87 -15.51
N THR A 9 2.45 16.63 -15.03
CA THR A 9 1.39 17.65 -14.99
C THR A 9 1.37 18.29 -13.61
N ASP A 10 1.59 19.60 -13.53
CA ASP A 10 1.71 20.39 -12.28
C ASP A 10 0.46 20.41 -11.38
N GLY A 11 -0.64 19.75 -11.78
CA GLY A 11 -1.86 19.67 -10.99
C GLY A 11 -2.73 18.48 -11.34
N PHE A 12 -2.70 17.44 -10.51
CA PHE A 12 -3.64 16.32 -10.59
C PHE A 12 -5.03 16.77 -10.09
N TYR A 13 -5.91 17.21 -11.00
CA TYR A 13 -7.35 17.47 -10.73
C TYR A 13 -7.68 18.31 -9.47
N GLY A 14 -6.89 19.34 -9.15
CA GLY A 14 -7.18 20.24 -8.01
C GLY A 14 -7.02 19.61 -6.62
N MET A 15 -6.32 18.48 -6.51
CA MET A 15 -6.00 17.82 -5.25
C MET A 15 -4.66 18.31 -4.66
N THR A 16 -4.57 18.40 -3.33
CA THR A 16 -3.30 18.69 -2.62
C THR A 16 -2.36 17.49 -2.70
N THR A 17 -1.04 17.70 -2.70
CA THR A 17 -0.03 16.62 -2.78
C THR A 17 -0.29 15.44 -1.81
N PRO A 18 -0.63 15.67 -0.52
CA PRO A 18 -0.95 14.57 0.39
C PRO A 18 -2.24 13.83 0.01
N SER A 19 -3.26 14.53 -0.49
CA SER A 19 -4.51 13.91 -0.93
C SER A 19 -4.35 13.09 -2.21
N VAL A 20 -3.47 13.52 -3.13
CA VAL A 20 -3.08 12.74 -4.31
C VAL A 20 -2.37 11.47 -3.87
N MET A 21 -1.34 11.57 -3.03
CA MET A 21 -0.61 10.41 -2.52
C MET A 21 -1.53 9.42 -1.80
N ALA A 22 -2.42 9.93 -0.94
CA ALA A 22 -3.37 9.08 -0.22
C ALA A 22 -4.39 8.45 -1.17
N THR A 23 -4.74 9.09 -2.28
CA THR A 23 -5.60 8.50 -3.33
C THR A 23 -4.85 7.42 -4.12
N LEU A 24 -3.59 7.67 -4.47
CA LEU A 24 -2.71 6.71 -5.14
C LEU A 24 -2.52 5.45 -4.29
N LEU A 25 -2.19 5.59 -3.00
CA LEU A 25 -2.04 4.43 -2.11
C LEU A 25 -3.36 3.65 -1.94
N ARG A 26 -4.51 4.35 -1.96
CA ARG A 26 -5.84 3.70 -1.91
C ARG A 26 -6.19 2.91 -3.17
N THR A 27 -5.49 3.12 -4.28
CA THR A 27 -5.64 2.25 -5.46
C THR A 27 -5.20 0.82 -5.16
N LEU A 28 -4.23 0.64 -4.24
CA LEU A 28 -3.78 -0.69 -3.79
C LEU A 28 -4.77 -1.31 -2.80
N CYS A 29 -5.15 -0.56 -1.77
CA CYS A 29 -6.25 -0.81 -0.83
C CYS A 29 -6.30 0.33 0.21
N GLN A 30 -7.36 0.41 1.02
CA GLN A 30 -7.43 1.41 2.09
C GLN A 30 -6.33 1.22 3.14
N GLY A 31 -6.02 -0.03 3.51
CA GLY A 31 -4.96 -0.34 4.48
C GLY A 31 -3.58 0.11 4.01
N MET A 32 -3.25 0.00 2.73
CA MET A 32 -1.93 0.39 2.21
C MET A 32 -1.60 1.86 2.47
N LYS A 33 -2.58 2.75 2.27
CA LYS A 33 -2.46 4.16 2.62
C LYS A 33 -2.15 4.33 4.11
N VAL A 34 -2.85 3.58 4.96
CA VAL A 34 -2.69 3.66 6.41
C VAL A 34 -1.33 3.10 6.82
N CYS A 35 -0.83 2.02 6.21
CA CYS A 35 0.51 1.47 6.47
C CYS A 35 1.58 2.55 6.29
N VAL A 36 1.55 3.27 5.17
CA VAL A 36 2.50 4.35 4.91
C VAL A 36 2.38 5.47 5.94
N GLU A 37 1.17 5.94 6.25
CA GLU A 37 0.98 6.99 7.25
C GLU A 37 1.52 6.59 8.63
N ILE A 38 1.19 5.39 9.13
CA ILE A 38 1.63 4.98 10.47
C ILE A 38 3.14 4.81 10.55
N ILE A 39 3.80 4.34 9.48
CA ILE A 39 5.27 4.21 9.46
C ILE A 39 5.92 5.58 9.53
N LEU A 40 5.46 6.53 8.70
CA LEU A 40 5.97 7.89 8.69
C LEU A 40 5.74 8.57 10.04
N MET A 41 4.53 8.47 10.59
CA MET A 41 4.18 9.05 11.89
C MET A 41 4.97 8.42 13.05
N ALA A 42 5.17 7.10 13.03
CA ALA A 42 5.97 6.41 14.04
C ALA A 42 7.45 6.80 13.97
N THR A 43 7.97 7.01 12.76
CA THR A 43 9.35 7.47 12.56
C THR A 43 9.52 8.94 12.98
N ASP A 44 8.59 9.82 12.59
CA ASP A 44 8.59 11.22 12.98
C ASP A 44 8.45 11.40 14.51
N GLY A 45 7.66 10.53 15.16
CA GLY A 45 7.48 10.49 16.61
C GLY A 45 8.66 9.84 17.36
N GLY A 46 9.66 9.31 16.66
CA GLY A 46 10.80 8.63 17.27
C GLY A 46 10.48 7.26 17.89
N CYS A 47 9.32 6.68 17.58
CA CYS A 47 8.94 5.34 18.04
C CYS A 47 9.70 4.23 17.29
N VAL A 48 10.16 4.53 16.07
CA VAL A 48 10.93 3.65 15.19
C VAL A 48 12.06 4.47 14.58
N ALA A 49 13.27 3.91 14.48
CA ALA A 49 14.40 4.62 13.87
C ALA A 49 14.25 4.68 12.35
N ALA A 50 14.74 5.74 11.70
CA ALA A 50 14.83 5.79 10.24
C ALA A 50 15.77 4.70 9.71
N GLY A 51 15.38 3.98 8.66
CA GLY A 51 16.13 2.85 8.10
C GLY A 51 15.86 1.51 8.81
N GLU A 52 15.02 1.49 9.83
CA GLU A 52 14.65 0.27 10.54
C GLU A 52 13.69 -0.58 9.71
N LYS A 53 13.86 -1.91 9.75
CA LYS A 53 12.97 -2.84 9.07
C LYS A 53 11.81 -3.22 9.98
N VAL A 54 10.58 -2.89 9.59
CA VAL A 54 9.37 -3.11 10.39
C VAL A 54 8.30 -3.87 9.62
N ILE A 55 7.35 -4.43 10.38
CA ILE A 55 6.08 -4.94 9.84
C ILE A 55 4.98 -3.97 10.25
N ALA A 56 4.28 -3.41 9.27
CA ALA A 56 3.11 -2.56 9.50
C ALA A 56 1.84 -3.35 9.19
N VAL A 57 0.90 -3.37 10.14
CA VAL A 57 -0.40 -4.07 10.03
C VAL A 57 -1.53 -3.06 10.18
N THR A 58 -2.43 -3.01 9.20
CA THR A 58 -3.54 -2.05 9.12
C THR A 58 -4.77 -2.67 8.47
N GLY A 59 -5.87 -1.92 8.35
CA GLY A 59 -7.11 -2.43 7.78
C GLY A 59 -8.03 -1.38 7.16
N THR A 60 -9.15 -1.85 6.61
CA THR A 60 -10.18 -1.01 5.97
C THR A 60 -11.26 -0.58 6.97
N GLY A 61 -11.14 0.60 7.54
CA GLY A 61 -12.14 1.21 8.44
C GLY A 61 -12.14 0.63 9.86
N ARG A 62 -12.17 -0.70 10.01
CA ARG A 62 -11.98 -1.41 11.29
C ARG A 62 -11.24 -2.74 11.05
N GLY A 63 -10.54 -3.23 12.09
CA GLY A 63 -9.78 -4.47 12.02
C GLY A 63 -8.48 -4.33 11.22
N ALA A 64 -7.93 -5.46 10.80
CA ALA A 64 -6.72 -5.54 10.00
C ALA A 64 -6.92 -6.48 8.80
N ASP A 65 -6.58 -6.00 7.60
CA ASP A 65 -6.70 -6.73 6.34
C ASP A 65 -5.49 -6.54 5.42
N THR A 66 -4.53 -5.71 5.82
CA THR A 66 -3.35 -5.32 5.04
C THR A 66 -2.12 -5.36 5.94
N ALA A 67 -1.05 -6.02 5.48
CA ALA A 67 0.23 -6.05 6.18
C ALA A 67 1.40 -5.97 5.20
N VAL A 68 2.43 -5.20 5.56
CA VAL A 68 3.63 -4.99 4.75
C VAL A 68 4.90 -5.04 5.59
N VAL A 69 6.00 -5.45 4.96
CA VAL A 69 7.35 -5.27 5.50
C VAL A 69 7.96 -4.04 4.85
N ALA A 70 8.48 -3.11 5.63
CA ALA A 70 9.05 -1.86 5.12
C ALA A 70 10.34 -1.47 5.83
N ILE A 71 11.18 -0.73 5.11
CA ILE A 71 12.27 0.08 5.67
C ILE A 71 11.69 1.48 5.90
N THR A 72 11.77 1.94 7.15
CA THR A 72 11.14 3.20 7.59
C THR A 72 11.91 4.44 7.16
N ALA A 73 11.19 5.55 7.06
CA ALA A 73 11.74 6.89 6.84
C ALA A 73 10.81 7.95 7.47
N PRO A 74 11.32 9.13 7.83
CA PRO A 74 10.48 10.24 8.29
C PRO A 74 9.69 10.85 7.13
N SER A 75 8.60 11.57 7.42
CA SER A 75 7.73 12.17 6.39
C SER A 75 8.45 13.18 5.49
N THR A 76 9.49 13.85 6.01
CA THR A 76 10.34 14.78 5.27
C THR A 76 11.23 14.10 4.22
N LYS A 77 11.42 12.78 4.31
CA LYS A 77 12.28 11.98 3.44
C LYS A 77 11.54 10.76 2.86
N LEU A 78 10.31 10.99 2.40
CA LEU A 78 9.44 9.93 1.86
C LEU A 78 10.12 9.04 0.81
N SER A 79 11.04 9.57 -0.01
CA SER A 79 11.78 8.79 -1.01
C SER A 79 12.68 7.69 -0.43
N GLU A 80 13.01 7.76 0.86
CA GLU A 80 13.79 6.75 1.58
C GLU A 80 12.89 5.63 2.17
N LEU A 81 11.57 5.84 2.24
CA LEU A 81 10.63 4.80 2.65
C LEU A 81 10.58 3.71 1.59
N HIS A 82 10.78 2.46 2.00
CA HIS A 82 10.78 1.34 1.06
C HIS A 82 9.92 0.18 1.55
N ILE A 83 8.80 -0.07 0.87
CA ILE A 83 7.98 -1.27 1.10
C ILE A 83 8.66 -2.45 0.42
N THR A 84 9.28 -3.32 1.21
CA THR A 84 10.02 -4.49 0.74
C THR A 84 9.13 -5.67 0.36
N GLU A 85 8.00 -5.84 1.06
CA GLU A 85 7.11 -6.98 0.87
C GLU A 85 5.67 -6.60 1.23
N ILE A 86 4.71 -7.11 0.46
CA ILE A 86 3.29 -7.07 0.79
C ILE A 86 2.89 -8.47 1.24
N ILE A 87 2.70 -8.63 2.56
CA ILE A 87 2.34 -9.92 3.18
C ILE A 87 0.89 -10.27 2.81
N CYS A 88 -0.01 -9.31 3.00
CA CYS A 88 -1.41 -9.47 2.62
C CYS A 88 -2.04 -8.12 2.29
N LYS A 89 -3.06 -8.16 1.44
CA LYS A 89 -3.98 -7.06 1.17
C LYS A 89 -5.32 -7.63 0.70
N PRO A 90 -6.44 -6.89 0.78
CA PRO A 90 -7.67 -7.29 0.14
C PRO A 90 -7.48 -7.53 -1.37
N LEU A 91 -8.08 -8.61 -1.88
CA LEU A 91 -8.16 -8.85 -3.32
C LEU A 91 -9.12 -7.86 -3.98
N GLU A 92 -10.27 -7.63 -3.33
CA GLU A 92 -11.27 -6.64 -3.73
C GLU A 92 -11.19 -5.41 -2.82
N THR A 93 -11.03 -4.23 -3.42
CA THR A 93 -10.90 -2.96 -2.69
C THR A 93 -12.16 -2.12 -2.82
N LYS A 94 -12.49 -1.34 -1.78
CA LYS A 94 -13.62 -0.39 -1.80
C LYS A 94 -13.46 0.76 -2.81
N SER A 95 -12.30 0.90 -3.45
CA SER A 95 -12.06 1.87 -4.52
C SER A 95 -12.81 1.52 -5.81
N TRP A 96 -13.33 0.29 -5.91
CA TRP A 96 -14.06 -0.16 -7.08
C TRP A 96 -15.58 0.14 -6.96
N PRO A 97 -16.25 0.65 -8.01
CA PRO A 97 -17.69 0.88 -7.98
C PRO A 97 -18.47 -0.42 -7.66
N ALA A 98 -19.55 -0.31 -6.90
CA ALA A 98 -20.37 -1.47 -6.57
C ALA A 98 -20.85 -2.18 -7.85
N GLY A 99 -20.53 -3.46 -7.99
CA GLY A 99 -21.00 -4.31 -9.10
C GLY A 99 -20.03 -4.50 -10.27
N THR A 100 -18.95 -3.72 -10.39
CA THR A 100 -18.06 -3.84 -11.56
C THR A 100 -16.95 -4.91 -11.39
N ARG A 101 -17.02 -5.81 -10.40
CA ARG A 101 -15.86 -6.57 -9.87
C ARG A 101 -14.97 -7.17 -10.98
N PRO A 102 -13.62 -7.09 -10.88
CA PRO A 102 -12.77 -7.84 -11.79
C PRO A 102 -13.09 -9.34 -11.66
N PRO A 103 -13.07 -10.09 -12.78
CA PRO A 103 -13.36 -11.52 -12.74
C PRO A 103 -12.42 -12.22 -11.76
N ARG A 104 -12.97 -13.08 -10.91
CA ARG A 104 -12.16 -13.83 -9.94
C ARG A 104 -11.08 -14.60 -10.72
N PRO A 105 -9.81 -14.52 -10.33
CA PRO A 105 -8.79 -15.34 -10.95
C PRO A 105 -9.22 -16.82 -10.85
N PRO A 106 -8.98 -17.64 -11.89
CA PRO A 106 -9.25 -19.07 -11.84
C PRO A 106 -8.62 -19.69 -10.58
N ALA A 107 -9.27 -20.69 -9.99
CA ALA A 107 -8.86 -21.31 -8.73
C ALA A 107 -7.39 -21.80 -8.73
N GLU A 108 -6.77 -21.99 -9.89
CA GLU A 108 -5.36 -22.38 -10.07
C GLU A 108 -4.32 -21.32 -9.67
N ILE A 109 -4.67 -20.04 -9.57
CA ILE A 109 -3.68 -18.98 -9.24
C ILE A 109 -3.40 -18.90 -7.73
N VAL A 110 -4.20 -19.58 -6.90
CA VAL A 110 -3.82 -19.88 -5.51
C VAL A 110 -2.88 -21.08 -5.56
N ARG A 111 -1.59 -20.84 -5.85
CA ARG A 111 -0.59 -21.91 -5.75
C ARG A 111 -0.60 -22.44 -4.30
N PRO A 112 -0.78 -23.75 -4.07
CA PRO A 112 -0.41 -24.33 -2.79
C PRO A 112 1.11 -24.22 -2.62
N ASP A 113 1.52 -23.95 -1.38
CA ASP A 113 2.92 -23.90 -0.96
C ASP A 113 3.69 -25.14 -1.45
N PRO A 114 4.85 -25.00 -2.12
CA PRO A 114 5.67 -26.14 -2.54
C PRO A 114 6.20 -27.02 -1.39
N GLY A 115 5.87 -26.71 -0.13
CA GLY A 115 6.40 -27.37 1.07
C GLY A 115 5.56 -28.49 1.71
N SER A 116 4.27 -28.68 1.36
CA SER A 116 3.39 -29.63 2.10
C SER A 116 3.42 -31.08 1.59
N GLN A 117 4.56 -31.53 1.05
CA GLN A 117 4.88 -32.95 0.85
C GLN A 117 6.34 -33.18 1.25
N ARG A 118 6.59 -33.25 2.57
CA ARG A 118 7.71 -33.93 3.22
C ARG A 118 7.55 -33.74 4.75
N VAL A 119 6.85 -34.64 5.44
CA VAL A 119 7.36 -35.78 6.23
C VAL A 119 6.15 -36.67 6.54
#